data_AF-A0A563VYY2-F1
#
_entry.id   AF-A0A563VYY2-F1
#
_cell.length_a   1.000
_cell.length_b   1.000
_cell.length_c   1.000
_cell.angle_alpha   90.00
_cell.angle_beta   90.00
_cell.angle_gamma   90.00
#
_symmetry.space_group_name_H-M   'P 1'
#
loop_
_entity.id
_entity.type
_entity.pdbx_description
1 polymer ?
#
loop_
_entity_poly.entity_id
_entity_poly.type
_entity_poly.pdbx_seq_one_letter_code
_entity_poly.pdbx_strand_id
1 'polypeptide(L)' 'MRKVWAKIGKRPIAVVKPSYEWLYVYGFVKPKTGETFWYLIPRVNTKWLNLVYQQFAQDAGISKKKRFC' A
#
# COMPACT_ATOMS: atom_id res chain seq x y z
N MET A 1 -2.83 19.63 -0.49
CA MET A 1 -2.95 21.04 -0.04
C MET A 1 -3.61 21.84 -1.15
N ARG A 2 -4.61 22.68 -0.84
CA ARG A 2 -5.32 23.50 -1.84
C ARG A 2 -4.71 24.90 -1.87
N LYS A 3 -4.41 25.46 -3.04
CA LYS A 3 -3.94 26.84 -3.18
C LYS A 3 -5.09 27.79 -2.85
N VAL A 4 -4.85 28.78 -2.00
CA VAL A 4 -5.84 29.80 -1.59
C VAL A 4 -5.26 31.17 -1.92
N TRP A 5 -6.02 32.02 -2.60
CA TRP A 5 -5.61 33.40 -2.87
C TRP A 5 -5.75 34.25 -1.61
N ALA A 6 -4.77 35.14 -1.37
CA ALA A 6 -4.80 36.12 -0.30
C ALA A 6 -4.39 37.50 -0.83
N LYS A 7 -4.86 38.57 -0.17
CA LYS A 7 -4.42 39.93 -0.45
C LYS A 7 -2.93 40.09 -0.13
N ILE A 8 -2.23 40.88 -0.94
CA ILE A 8 -0.81 41.23 -0.71
C ILE A 8 -0.66 41.80 0.70
N GLY A 9 0.29 41.27 1.47
CA GLY A 9 0.53 41.66 2.87
C GLY A 9 -0.31 40.92 3.92
N LYS A 10 -1.23 40.01 3.55
CA LYS A 10 -1.97 39.16 4.51
C LYS A 10 -1.61 37.69 4.36
N ARG A 11 -1.28 37.03 5.48
CA ARG A 11 -1.02 35.58 5.52
C ARG A 11 -2.34 34.81 5.36
N PRO A 12 -2.51 33.98 4.30
CA PRO A 12 -3.68 33.11 4.20
C PRO A 12 -3.68 32.08 5.32
N ILE A 13 -4.83 31.89 5.95
CA ILE A 13 -5.09 30.79 6.89
C ILE A 13 -5.92 29.77 6.12
N ALA A 14 -5.28 28.70 5.66
CA ALA A 14 -5.99 27.58 5.06
C ALA A 14 -6.50 26.67 6.17
N VAL A 15 -7.83 26.60 6.34
CA VAL A 15 -8.46 25.60 7.21
C VAL A 15 -8.33 24.24 6.52
N VAL A 16 -7.31 23.48 6.89
CA VAL A 16 -7.11 22.11 6.42
C VAL A 16 -7.67 21.18 7.49
N LYS A 17 -8.55 20.25 7.11
CA LYS A 17 -8.93 19.12 7.95
C LYS A 17 -8.06 17.93 7.53
N PRO A 18 -6.90 17.69 8.18
CA PRO A 18 -6.09 16.52 7.88
C PRO A 18 -6.82 15.27 8.37
N SER A 19 -7.46 14.53 7.46
CA SER A 19 -7.90 13.16 7.72
C SER A 19 -6.79 12.22 7.24
N TYR A 20 -5.74 12.08 8.05
CA TYR A 20 -4.66 11.16 7.73
C TYR A 20 -5.13 9.73 7.98
N GLU A 21 -5.58 9.08 6.92
CA GLU A 21 -5.71 7.62 6.89
C GLU A 21 -4.37 7.04 6.42
N TRP A 22 -3.82 6.12 7.21
CA TRP A 22 -2.55 5.47 6.90
C TRP A 22 -2.78 4.42 5.82
N LEU A 23 -2.08 4.54 4.69
CA LEU A 23 -2.02 3.51 3.68
C LEU A 23 -0.67 2.79 3.79
N TYR A 24 -0.72 1.49 3.97
CA TYR A 24 0.46 0.63 4.07
C TYR A 24 0.73 -0.06 2.74
N VAL A 25 2.01 -0.30 2.47
CA VAL A 25 2.45 -1.01 1.27
C VAL A 25 3.16 -2.29 1.69
N TYR A 26 2.72 -3.42 1.16
CA TYR A 26 3.44 -4.69 1.25
C TYR A 26 4.13 -5.00 -0.06
N GLY A 27 5.43 -5.24 0.01
CA GLY A 27 6.27 -5.62 -1.12
C GLY A 27 6.81 -7.03 -0.93
N PHE A 28 6.54 -7.92 -1.87
CA PHE A 28 7.19 -9.22 -1.97
C PHE A 28 8.16 -9.20 -3.14
N VAL A 29 9.37 -9.70 -2.93
CA VAL A 29 10.43 -9.70 -3.95
C VAL A 29 10.97 -11.11 -4.08
N LYS A 30 11.15 -11.58 -5.31
CA LYS A 30 11.88 -12.81 -5.63
C LYS A 30 13.31 -12.43 -6.07
N PRO A 31 14.31 -12.54 -5.19
CA PRO A 31 15.63 -11.94 -5.43
C PRO A 31 16.36 -12.52 -6.65
N LYS A 32 16.09 -13.78 -6.99
CA LYS A 32 16.76 -14.48 -8.09
C LYS A 32 16.24 -14.09 -9.48
N THR A 33 14.99 -13.66 -9.59
CA THR A 33 14.36 -13.30 -10.88
C THR A 33 14.02 -11.82 -10.97
N GLY A 34 14.07 -11.08 -9.86
CA GLY A 34 13.71 -9.66 -9.81
C GLY A 34 12.20 -9.41 -9.87
N GLU A 35 11.36 -10.45 -9.81
CA GLU A 35 9.91 -10.31 -9.78
C GLU A 35 9.48 -9.67 -8.46
N THR A 36 8.62 -8.65 -8.54
CA THR A 36 8.12 -7.93 -7.36
C THR A 36 6.60 -7.82 -7.39
N PHE A 37 5.97 -8.00 -6.24
CA PHE A 37 4.53 -7.85 -6.03
C PHE A 37 4.29 -6.79 -4.97
N TRP A 38 3.37 -5.86 -5.25
CA TRP A 38 3.09 -4.72 -4.40
C TRP A 38 1.59 -4.66 -4.07
N TYR A 39 1.26 -4.52 -2.80
CA TYR A 39 -0.11 -4.45 -2.32
C TYR A 39 -0.31 -3.23 -1.44
N LEU A 40 -1.39 -2.49 -1.70
CA LEU A 40 -1.84 -1.35 -0.90
C LEU A 40 -2.91 -1.83 0.09
N ILE A 41 -2.68 -1.66 1.39
CA ILE A 41 -3.61 -2.07 2.44
C ILE A 41 -3.89 -0.93 3.44
N PRO A 42 -5.13 -0.82 3.94
CA PRO A 42 -5.50 0.25 4.86
C PRO A 42 -5.03 -0.01 6.30
N ARG A 43 -4.68 -1.26 6.67
CA ARG A 43 -4.31 -1.64 8.04
C ARG A 43 -3.31 -2.79 8.07
N VAL A 44 -2.45 -2.79 9.07
CA VAL A 44 -1.51 -3.89 9.37
C VAL A 44 -2.11 -4.76 10.46
N ASN A 45 -2.67 -5.92 10.09
CA ASN A 45 -3.06 -6.96 11.04
C ASN A 45 -3.01 -8.35 10.36
N THR A 46 -3.14 -9.41 11.16
CA THR A 46 -3.08 -10.80 10.66
C THR A 46 -4.17 -11.13 9.64
N LYS A 47 -5.36 -10.51 9.74
CA LYS A 47 -6.47 -10.74 8.79
C LYS A 47 -6.13 -10.18 7.41
N TRP A 48 -5.65 -8.93 7.35
CA TRP A 48 -5.20 -8.29 6.11
C TRP A 48 -3.99 -9.00 5.51
N LEU A 49 -3.05 -9.45 6.36
CA LEU A 49 -1.91 -10.23 5.91
C LEU A 49 -2.34 -11.55 5.23
N ASN A 50 -3.28 -12.28 5.82
CA ASN A 50 -3.81 -13.51 5.20
C ASN A 50 -4.50 -13.25 3.86
N LEU A 51 -5.25 -12.14 3.74
CA LEU A 51 -5.85 -11.75 2.46
C LEU A 51 -4.78 -11.45 1.40
N VAL A 52 -3.73 -10.73 1.78
CA VAL A 52 -2.60 -10.47 0.88
C VAL A 52 -1.91 -11.77 0.46
N TYR A 53 -1.74 -12.74 1.36
CA TYR A 53 -1.18 -14.05 1.00
C TYR A 53 -2.06 -14.83 0.03
N GLN A 54 -3.39 -14.79 0.18
CA GLN A 54 -4.31 -15.43 -0.76
C GLN A 54 -4.22 -14.79 -2.14
N GLN A 55 -4.10 -13.46 -2.21
CA GLN A 55 -3.93 -12.75 -3.46
C GLN A 55 -2.55 -13.06 -4.08
N PHE A 56 -1.49 -13.00 -3.27
CA PHE A 56 -0.15 -13.36 -3.69
C PHE A 56 -0.05 -14.78 -4.24
N ALA A 57 -0.71 -15.77 -3.61
CA ALA A 57 -0.70 -17.14 -4.11
C ALA A 57 -1.34 -17.29 -5.50
N GLN A 58 -2.38 -16.48 -5.80
CA GLN A 58 -3.00 -16.43 -7.11
C GLN A 58 -2.08 -15.74 -8.13
N ASP A 59 -1.54 -14.57 -7.78
CA ASP A 59 -0.70 -13.77 -8.67
C ASP A 59 0.64 -14.44 -8.98
N ALA A 60 1.23 -15.12 -7.98
CA ALA A 60 2.45 -15.90 -8.15
C ALA A 60 2.23 -17.23 -8.90
N GLY A 61 0.98 -17.55 -9.27
CA GLY A 61 0.66 -18.75 -10.03
C GLY A 61 1.12 -20.04 -9.35
N ILE A 62 1.15 -20.06 -8.01
CA ILE A 62 1.52 -21.26 -7.25
C ILE A 62 0.36 -22.25 -7.35
N SER A 63 0.21 -22.88 -8.52
CA SER A 63 -0.51 -24.15 -8.62
C SER A 63 0.16 -25.12 -7.65
N LYS A 64 -0.64 -25.93 -6.95
CA LYS A 64 -0.21 -26.96 -5.99
C LYS A 64 0.86 -27.90 -6.59
N LYS A 65 2.11 -27.48 -6.64
CA LYS A 65 3.25 -28.31 -7.04
C LYS A 65 4.50 -27.83 -6.31
N LYS A 66 4.48 -27.97 -4.99
CA LYS A 66 5.70 -28.33 -4.26
C LYS A 66 5.48 -29.73 -3.70
N ARG A 67 5.84 -30.75 -4.49
CA ARG A 67 6.23 -32.03 -3.92
C ARG A 67 7.55 -31.77 -3.19
N PHE A 68 7.51 -31.83 -1.88
CA PHE A 68 8.72 -32.04 -1.10
C PHE A 68 9.16 -33.48 -1.39
N CYS A 69 10.38 -33.62 -1.91
CA CYS A 69 11.12 -34.88 -1.91
C CYS A 69 11.97 -34.93 -0.65
#